data_AF-A0A2E0DPL2-F1
#
_entry.id   AF-A0A2E0DPL2-F1
#
_cell.length_a   1.000
_cell.length_b   1.000
_cell.length_c   1.000
_cell.angle_alpha   90.00
_cell.angle_beta   90.00
_cell.angle_gamma   90.00
#
_symmetry.space_group_name_H-M   'P 1'
#
loop_
_entity.id
_entity.type
_entity.pdbx_description
1 polymer ?
#
loop_
_entity_poly.entity_id
_entity_poly.type
_entity_poly.pdbx_seq_one_letter_code
_entity_poly.pdbx_strand_id
1 'polypeptide(L)' 'MKRILGMGVGVIYLGIAFGALTRANEGWATGYSDVGFWWTVIAVLLTIAALGALIGTWIHTQEGQS' A
#
# COMPACT_ATOMS: atom_id res chain seq x y z
N MET A 1 -1.79 8.07 20.89
CA MET A 1 -0.84 8.58 19.87
C MET A 1 -0.34 7.48 18.91
N LYS A 2 0.01 6.27 19.38
CA LYS A 2 0.51 5.17 18.50
C LYS A 2 -0.48 4.69 17.41
N ARG A 3 -1.80 4.74 17.67
CA ARG A 3 -2.88 4.44 16.69
C ARG A 3 -2.84 5.28 15.43
N ILE A 4 -2.71 6.59 15.61
CA ILE A 4 -2.78 7.57 14.53
C ILE A 4 -1.55 7.43 13.63
N LEU A 5 -0.39 7.09 14.21
CA LEU A 5 0.84 6.87 13.46
C LEU A 5 0.72 5.65 12.54
N GLY A 6 0.27 4.50 13.05
CA GLY A 6 0.14 3.29 12.23
C GLY A 6 -0.93 3.39 11.14
N MET A 7 -2.09 4.01 11.45
CA MET A 7 -3.12 4.29 10.44
C MET A 7 -2.65 5.30 9.40
N GLY A 8 -1.95 6.36 9.82
CA GLY A 8 -1.41 7.38 8.92
C GLY A 8 -0.37 6.81 7.94
N VAL A 9 0.52 5.94 8.43
CA VAL A 9 1.50 5.25 7.57
C VAL A 9 0.79 4.35 6.56
N GLY A 10 -0.22 3.59 6.98
CA GLY A 10 -1.00 2.75 6.06
C GLY A 10 -1.65 3.55 4.92
N VAL A 11 -2.23 4.72 5.23
CA VAL A 11 -2.85 5.60 4.23
C VAL A 11 -1.81 6.18 3.26
N ILE A 12 -0.63 6.58 3.75
CA ILE A 12 0.46 7.06 2.89
C ILE A 12 0.90 5.98 1.91
N TYR A 13 1.12 4.75 2.40
CA TYR A 13 1.49 3.63 1.54
C TYR A 13 0.41 3.30 0.50
N LEU A 14 -0.87 3.41 0.83
CA LEU A 14 -1.96 3.28 -0.16
C LEU A 14 -1.92 4.37 -1.24
N GLY A 15 -1.62 5.62 -0.86
CA GLY A 15 -1.46 6.71 -1.83
C GLY A 15 -0.33 6.45 -2.81
N ILE A 16 0.82 5.95 -2.32
CA ILE A 16 1.96 5.59 -3.15
C ILE A 16 1.62 4.36 -4.03
N ALA A 17 0.91 3.37 -3.49
CA ALA A 17 0.46 2.19 -4.23
C ALA A 17 -0.46 2.58 -5.40
N PHE A 18 -1.35 3.54 -5.19
CA PHE A 18 -2.23 4.06 -6.24
C PHE A 18 -1.44 4.77 -7.36
N GLY A 19 -0.41 5.54 -6.98
CA GLY A 19 0.52 6.15 -7.93
C GLY A 19 1.24 5.09 -8.78
N ALA A 20 1.75 4.04 -8.13
CA ALA A 20 2.38 2.91 -8.81
C ALA A 20 1.43 2.19 -9.78
N LEU A 21 0.17 1.98 -9.38
CA LEU A 21 -0.84 1.37 -10.24
C LEU A 21 -1.16 2.23 -11.47
N THR A 22 -1.19 3.56 -11.33
CA THR A 22 -1.36 4.48 -12.46
C THR A 22 -0.21 4.32 -13.46
N ARG A 23 1.04 4.26 -12.98
CA ARG A 23 2.23 4.03 -13.83
C ARG A 23 2.23 2.66 -14.49
N ALA A 24 1.75 1.63 -13.79
CA ALA A 24 1.57 0.31 -14.36
C ALA A 24 0.61 0.38 -15.56
N ASN A 25 -0.57 0.98 -15.39
CA ASN A 25 -1.57 1.14 -16.45
C ASN A 25 -1.03 1.92 -17.65
N GLU A 26 -0.24 2.98 -17.43
CA GLU A 26 0.45 3.69 -18.50
C GLU A 26 1.40 2.76 -19.28
N GLY A 27 2.19 1.94 -18.59
CA GLY A 27 3.09 0.96 -19.21
C GLY A 27 2.35 -0.09 -20.04
N TRP A 28 1.24 -0.62 -19.51
CA TRP A 28 0.38 -1.55 -20.24
C TRP A 28 -0.26 -0.90 -21.47
N ALA A 29 -0.76 0.33 -21.35
CA ALA A 29 -1.44 1.06 -22.44
C ALA A 29 -0.49 1.49 -23.57
N THR A 30 0.79 1.71 -23.26
CA THR A 30 1.81 2.12 -24.23
C THR A 30 2.54 0.94 -24.88
N GLY A 31 2.19 -0.30 -24.51
CA GLY A 31 2.81 -1.52 -25.05
C GLY A 31 4.13 -1.92 -24.38
N TYR A 32 4.57 -1.19 -23.34
CA TYR A 32 5.76 -1.53 -22.55
C TYR A 32 5.38 -2.47 -21.39
N SER A 33 5.20 -3.75 -21.69
CA SER A 33 4.78 -4.76 -20.72
C SER A 33 5.72 -4.93 -19.53
N ASP A 34 7.04 -4.73 -19.70
CA ASP A 34 8.01 -4.80 -18.60
C ASP A 34 7.78 -3.67 -17.57
N VAL A 35 7.54 -2.45 -18.05
CA VAL A 35 7.19 -1.28 -17.22
C VAL A 35 5.87 -1.55 -16.50
N GLY A 36 4.84 -2.01 -17.21
CA GLY A 36 3.56 -2.38 -16.62
C GLY A 36 3.71 -3.45 -15.53
N PHE A 37 4.50 -4.49 -15.79
CA PHE A 37 4.73 -5.60 -14.87
C PHE A 37 5.41 -5.13 -13.58
N TRP A 38 6.56 -4.47 -13.67
CA TRP A 38 7.31 -4.05 -12.48
C TRP A 38 6.56 -3.03 -11.62
N TRP A 39 5.85 -2.08 -12.24
CA TRP A 39 5.00 -1.16 -11.48
C TRP A 39 3.82 -1.85 -10.81
N THR A 40 3.25 -2.89 -11.42
CA THR A 40 2.20 -3.72 -10.80
C THR A 40 2.75 -4.46 -9.58
N VAL A 41 3.95 -5.07 -9.70
CA VAL A 41 4.62 -5.73 -8.57
C VAL A 41 4.83 -4.75 -7.41
N ILE A 42 5.33 -3.55 -7.69
CA ILE A 42 5.51 -2.49 -6.68
C ILE A 42 4.17 -2.11 -6.03
N ALA A 43 3.12 -1.89 -6.83
CA ALA A 43 1.79 -1.55 -6.32
C ALA A 43 1.24 -2.62 -5.37
N VAL A 44 1.41 -3.90 -5.70
CA VAL A 44 0.99 -5.02 -4.85
C VAL A 44 1.76 -5.04 -3.53
N LEU A 45 3.09 -4.92 -3.58
CA LEU A 45 3.93 -4.91 -2.36
C LEU A 45 3.57 -3.74 -1.43
N LEU A 46 3.37 -2.54 -1.99
CA LEU A 46 2.96 -1.37 -1.22
C LEU A 46 1.56 -1.54 -0.60
N THR A 47 0.64 -2.18 -1.33
CA THR A 47 -0.70 -2.48 -0.82
C THR A 47 -0.63 -3.48 0.34
N ILE A 48 0.19 -4.52 0.24
CA ILE A 48 0.42 -5.48 1.34
C ILE A 48 1.02 -4.76 2.55
N ALA A 49 2.04 -3.92 2.35
CA ALA A 49 2.65 -3.14 3.43
C ALA A 49 1.62 -2.22 4.12
N ALA A 50 0.78 -1.53 3.34
CA ALA A 50 -0.29 -0.70 3.87
C ALA A 50 -1.29 -1.51 4.68
N LEU A 51 -1.76 -2.65 4.15
CA LEU A 51 -2.68 -3.53 4.85
C LEU A 51 -2.06 -4.08 6.15
N GLY A 52 -0.78 -4.47 6.12
CA GLY A 52 -0.05 -4.89 7.31
C GLY A 52 0.01 -3.79 8.37
N ALA A 53 0.28 -2.55 7.97
CA ALA A 53 0.27 -1.41 8.89
C ALA A 53 -1.13 -1.14 9.47
N LEU A 54 -2.18 -1.20 8.65
CA LEU A 54 -3.57 -0.97 9.08
C LEU A 54 -4.06 -2.08 10.01
N ILE A 55 -3.90 -3.34 9.61
CA ILE A 55 -4.34 -4.52 10.38
C ILE A 55 -3.51 -4.67 11.65
N GLY A 56 -2.18 -4.53 11.56
CA GLY A 56 -1.30 -4.58 12.73
C GLY A 56 -1.64 -3.50 13.76
N THR A 57 -1.96 -2.29 13.29
CA THR A 57 -2.44 -1.21 14.16
C THR A 57 -3.81 -1.55 14.75
N TRP A 58 -4.72 -2.16 13.99
CA TRP A 58 -6.03 -2.55 14.50
C TRP A 58 -5.96 -3.63 15.59
N ILE A 59 -5.14 -4.66 15.41
CA ILE A 59 -4.98 -5.76 16.38
C ILE A 59 -4.39 -5.25 17.70
N HIS A 60 -3.28 -4.49 17.65
CA HIS A 60 -2.65 -3.91 18.85
C HIS A 60 -3.57 -2.99 19.65
N THR A 61 -4.66 -2.49 19.04
CA THR A 61 -5.62 -1.61 19.73
C THR A 61 -6.72 -2.34 20.47
N GLN A 62 -6.94 -3.62 20.14
CA GLN A 62 -7.87 -4.48 20.85
C GLN A 62 -7.20 -5.07 22.11
N GLU A 63 -5.95 -5.52 21.97
CA GLU A 63 -5.17 -6.09 23.09
C GLU A 63 -4.86 -5.05 24.19
N GLY A 64 -4.76 -3.77 23.84
CA GLY A 64 -4.51 -2.70 24.82
C GLY A 64 -5.72 -2.27 25.67
N GLN A 65 -6.90 -2.86 25.47
CA GLN A 65 -8.14 -2.54 26.21
C GLN A 65 -8.64 -3.67 27.13
N SER A 66 -7.91 -4.79 27.23
CA SER A 66 -8.22 -5.90 28.13
C SER A 66 -7.49 -5.81 29.46
#